data_AF-A0A9E5ESQ0-F1
#
_entry.id   AF-A0A9E5ESQ0-F1
#
_cell.length_a   1.000
_cell.length_b   1.000
_cell.length_c   1.000
_cell.angle_alpha   90.00
_cell.angle_beta   90.00
_cell.angle_gamma   90.00
#
_symmetry.space_group_name_H-M   'P 1'
#
loop_
_entity.id
_entity.type
_entity.pdbx_description
1 polymer ?
#
loop_
_entity_poly.entity_id
_entity_poly.type
_entity_poly.pdbx_seq_one_letter_code
_entity_poly.pdbx_strand_id
1 'polypeptide(L)'
;MSPQSLRDEINTFIEKYYPDEPVILYDGFDEALIGFGASYFNKPCAIYNYEKCIELIMKNDSACEFQESDESDFLTYEDAIEYFEFNVIGMYVGDHTPIFMRKFDRMVSPPDLFSIPVMAT
;
A
#
# COMPACT_ATOMS: atom_id res chain seq x y z
N MET A 1 30.68 0.84 3.09
CA MET A 1 29.35 0.87 3.73
C MET A 1 28.48 -0.06 2.90
N SER A 2 27.84 -1.05 3.52
CA SER A 2 26.79 -1.79 2.82
C SER A 2 25.71 -0.79 2.36
N PRO A 3 25.00 -1.04 1.25
CA PRO A 3 23.80 -0.29 0.94
C PRO A 3 22.89 -0.36 2.17
N GLN A 4 22.41 0.80 2.66
CA GLN A 4 21.35 0.79 3.67
C GLN A 4 20.13 0.12 3.03
N SER A 5 19.48 -0.77 3.78
CA SER A 5 18.22 -1.34 3.29
C SER A 5 17.14 -0.26 3.32
N LEU A 6 16.10 -0.40 2.47
CA LEU A 6 14.95 0.50 2.50
C LEU A 6 14.34 0.57 3.92
N ARG A 7 14.30 -0.55 4.63
CA ARG A 7 13.83 -0.62 6.02
C ARG A 7 14.65 0.27 6.96
N ASP A 8 15.96 0.35 6.79
CA ASP A 8 16.82 1.22 7.61
C ASP A 8 16.53 2.71 7.37
N GLU A 9 16.26 3.09 6.11
CA GLU A 9 15.88 4.45 5.75
C GLU A 9 14.52 4.82 6.38
N ILE A 10 13.56 3.90 6.33
CA ILE A 10 12.24 4.05 6.95
C ILE A 10 12.37 4.21 8.48
N ASN A 11 13.15 3.36 9.13
CA ASN A 11 13.37 3.44 10.58
C ASN A 11 14.06 4.75 10.97
N THR A 12 15.04 5.21 10.19
CA THR A 12 15.69 6.51 10.40
C THR A 12 14.69 7.67 10.31
N PHE A 13 13.72 7.59 9.39
CA PHE A 13 12.63 8.57 9.30
C PHE A 13 11.74 8.52 10.56
N ILE A 14 11.34 7.33 11.01
CA ILE A 14 10.49 7.16 12.19
C ILE A 14 11.19 7.73 13.43
N GLU A 15 12.44 7.37 13.68
CA GLU A 15 13.22 7.88 14.82
C GLU A 15 13.32 9.41 14.83
N LYS A 16 13.43 10.01 13.65
CA LYS A 16 13.55 11.47 13.51
C LYS A 16 12.24 12.21 13.77
N TYR A 17 11.11 11.70 13.28
CA TYR A 17 9.83 12.42 13.30
C TYR A 17 8.86 11.92 14.37
N TYR A 18 9.04 10.70 14.87
CA TYR A 18 8.20 10.02 15.85
C TYR A 18 9.04 9.32 16.94
N PRO A 19 10.00 10.01 17.60
CA PRO A 19 10.95 9.37 18.53
C PRO A 19 10.31 8.68 19.74
N ASP A 20 9.13 9.14 20.16
CA ASP A 20 8.43 8.65 21.37
C ASP A 20 7.10 7.95 21.04
N GLU A 21 6.78 7.75 19.77
CA GLU A 21 5.55 7.09 19.35
C GLU A 21 5.92 5.75 18.69
N PRO A 22 5.28 4.63 19.08
CA PRO A 22 5.47 3.39 18.35
C PRO A 22 4.91 3.55 16.94
N VAL A 23 5.59 3.00 15.94
CA VAL A 23 5.07 2.95 14.56
C VAL A 23 5.15 1.51 14.10
N ILE A 24 4.01 0.97 13.67
CA ILE A 24 3.91 -0.42 13.23
C ILE A 24 4.16 -0.44 11.73
N LEU A 25 5.16 -1.23 11.34
CA LEU A 25 5.45 -1.57 9.95
C LEU A 25 5.07 -3.03 9.71
N TYR A 26 4.51 -3.31 8.54
CA TYR A 26 4.27 -4.70 8.13
C TYR A 26 5.40 -5.18 7.23
N ASP A 27 5.93 -6.36 7.55
CA ASP A 27 7.04 -6.96 6.83
C ASP A 27 6.63 -7.41 5.43
N GLY A 28 7.56 -7.30 4.49
CA GLY A 28 7.32 -7.58 3.07
C GLY A 28 6.63 -6.46 2.29
N PHE A 29 6.23 -5.35 2.94
CA PHE A 29 5.50 -4.25 2.29
C PHE A 29 6.27 -2.92 2.21
N ASP A 30 7.58 -2.91 2.48
CA ASP A 30 8.39 -1.67 2.48
C ASP A 30 8.32 -0.91 1.15
N GLU A 31 8.34 -1.64 0.03
CA GLU A 31 8.21 -1.05 -1.31
C GLU A 31 6.83 -0.45 -1.59
N ALA A 32 5.81 -0.81 -0.81
CA ALA A 32 4.47 -0.26 -0.91
C ALA A 32 4.26 0.94 0.02
N LEU A 33 5.23 1.27 0.89
CA LEU A 33 5.09 2.39 1.83
C LEU A 33 5.05 3.72 1.07
N ILE A 34 3.97 4.48 1.28
CA ILE A 34 3.81 5.83 0.74
C ILE A 34 4.36 6.87 1.72
N GLY A 35 4.17 6.63 3.02
CA GLY A 35 4.62 7.51 4.08
C GLY A 35 3.88 7.25 5.38
N PHE A 36 3.75 8.29 6.20
CA PHE A 36 3.12 8.23 7.52
C PHE A 36 2.04 9.30 7.64
N GLY A 37 0.96 8.97 8.33
CA GLY A 37 -0.13 9.90 8.60
C GLY A 37 -0.51 9.90 10.08
N ALA A 38 -0.94 11.06 10.56
CA ALA A 38 -1.52 11.23 11.88
C ALA A 38 -2.68 12.22 11.80
N SER A 39 -3.62 12.14 12.73
CA SER A 39 -4.65 13.17 12.92
C SER A 39 -4.62 13.66 14.36
N TYR A 40 -5.43 14.67 14.69
CA TYR A 40 -5.47 15.16 16.08
C TYR A 40 -5.85 14.08 17.09
N PHE A 41 -6.69 13.11 16.69
CA PHE A 41 -7.16 12.03 17.56
C PHE A 41 -6.48 10.68 17.29
N ASN A 42 -5.80 10.52 16.15
CA ASN A 42 -5.17 9.26 15.77
C ASN A 42 -3.65 9.38 15.83
N LYS A 43 -3.05 8.37 16.44
CA LYS A 43 -1.61 8.21 16.53
C LYS A 43 -0.96 8.02 15.14
N PRO A 44 0.35 8.31 14.98
CA PRO A 44 1.03 8.13 13.71
C PRO A 44 1.01 6.66 13.28
N CYS A 45 0.64 6.42 12.02
CA CYS A 45 0.60 5.11 11.41
C CYS A 45 1.23 5.15 10.01
N ALA A 46 1.74 4.00 9.57
CA ALA A 46 2.22 3.82 8.22
C ALA A 46 1.05 3.81 7.22
N ILE A 47 1.26 4.39 6.04
CA ILE A 47 0.30 4.39 4.94
C ILE A 47 0.93 3.67 3.76
N TYR A 48 0.31 2.57 3.33
CA TYR A 48 0.75 1.75 2.22
C TYR A 48 -0.15 1.92 1.00
N ASN A 49 0.40 1.70 -0.20
CA ASN A 49 -0.35 1.59 -1.44
C ASN A 49 -1.02 0.21 -1.51
N TYR A 50 -2.36 0.18 -1.53
CA TYR A 50 -3.13 -1.06 -1.55
C TYR A 50 -2.76 -1.94 -2.74
N GLU A 51 -2.79 -1.39 -3.96
CA GLU A 51 -2.54 -2.16 -5.18
C GLU A 51 -1.11 -2.72 -5.19
N LYS A 52 -0.13 -1.96 -4.68
CA LYS A 52 1.26 -2.39 -4.57
C LYS A 52 1.44 -3.53 -3.56
N CYS A 53 0.69 -3.54 -2.46
CA CYS A 53 0.69 -4.65 -1.52
C CYS A 53 0.26 -5.95 -2.21
N ILE A 54 -0.80 -5.92 -3.02
CA ILE A 54 -1.25 -7.10 -3.78
C ILE A 54 -0.16 -7.56 -4.76
N GLU A 55 0.48 -6.64 -5.49
CA GLU A 55 1.60 -6.99 -6.38
C GLU A 55 2.76 -7.67 -5.64
N LEU A 56 3.08 -7.21 -4.42
CA LEU A 56 4.15 -7.78 -3.60
C LEU A 56 3.79 -9.18 -3.10
N ILE A 57 2.53 -9.40 -2.73
CA ILE A 57 2.00 -10.72 -2.36
C ILE A 57 2.12 -11.69 -3.55
N MET A 58 1.68 -11.28 -4.73
CA MET A 58 1.77 -12.12 -5.94
C MET A 58 3.20 -12.42 -6.38
N LYS A 59 4.17 -11.55 -6.05
CA LYS A 59 5.59 -11.76 -6.38
C LYS A 59 6.31 -12.65 -5.37
N ASN A 60 5.79 -12.75 -4.15
CA ASN A 60 6.41 -13.54 -3.08
C ASN A 60 5.83 -14.95 -3.09
N ASP A 61 6.73 -15.94 -3.25
CA ASP A 61 6.41 -17.36 -3.29
C ASP A 61 5.70 -17.86 -2.01
N SER A 62 5.89 -17.15 -0.88
CA SER A 62 5.28 -17.48 0.42
C SER A 62 3.75 -17.36 0.46
N ALA A 63 3.14 -16.67 -0.50
CA ALA A 63 1.69 -16.62 -0.62
C ALA A 63 1.13 -17.85 -1.36
N CYS A 64 1.97 -18.58 -2.11
CA CYS A 64 1.62 -19.81 -2.81
C CYS A 64 1.50 -21.03 -1.86
N GLU A 65 2.02 -20.95 -0.63
CA GLU A 65 1.94 -22.05 0.35
C GLU A 65 0.54 -22.22 0.99
N PHE A 66 -0.41 -21.33 0.71
CA PHE A 66 -1.71 -21.27 1.40
C PHE A 66 -2.81 -22.17 0.81
N GLN A 67 -2.53 -23.00 -0.18
CA GLN A 67 -3.44 -24.05 -0.63
C GLN A 67 -2.76 -25.42 -0.61
N GLU A 68 -3.25 -26.33 0.24
CA GLU A 68 -2.96 -27.77 0.22
C GLU A 68 -3.61 -28.50 -0.99
N SER A 69 -3.84 -27.80 -2.11
CA SER A 69 -4.39 -28.42 -3.31
C SER A 69 -3.30 -28.66 -4.33
N ASP A 70 -3.05 -29.94 -4.59
CA ASP A 70 -2.35 -30.42 -5.76
C ASP A 70 -2.92 -29.71 -7.02
N GLU A 71 -2.05 -29.04 -7.79
CA GLU A 71 -2.28 -28.54 -9.16
C GLU A 71 -2.65 -27.05 -9.42
N SER A 72 -2.09 -26.08 -8.70
CA SER A 72 -1.87 -24.73 -9.29
C SER A 72 -0.63 -23.99 -8.77
N ASP A 73 0.42 -23.89 -9.60
CA ASP A 73 1.71 -23.21 -9.31
C ASP A 73 1.62 -21.66 -9.24
N PHE A 74 0.44 -21.05 -9.31
CA PHE A 74 0.28 -19.60 -9.40
C PHE A 74 -0.87 -19.09 -8.53
N LEU A 75 -0.55 -18.18 -7.61
CA LEU A 75 -1.54 -17.41 -6.86
C LEU A 75 -2.31 -16.49 -7.82
N THR A 76 -3.65 -16.59 -7.84
CA THR A 76 -4.47 -15.66 -8.64
C THR A 76 -4.52 -14.27 -8.00
N TYR A 77 -4.91 -13.26 -8.77
CA TYR A 77 -5.06 -11.91 -8.24
C TYR A 77 -6.18 -11.84 -7.19
N GLU A 78 -7.25 -12.59 -7.39
CA GLU A 78 -8.36 -12.75 -6.45
C GLU A 78 -7.90 -13.43 -5.15
N ASP A 79 -7.12 -14.52 -5.23
CA ASP A 79 -6.58 -15.19 -4.03
C ASP A 79 -5.66 -14.24 -3.24
N ALA A 80 -4.85 -13.45 -3.94
CA ALA A 80 -3.98 -12.45 -3.32
C ALA A 80 -4.78 -11.37 -2.57
N ILE A 81 -5.93 -10.94 -3.11
CA ILE A 81 -6.84 -10.02 -2.44
C ILE A 81 -7.44 -10.66 -1.20
N GLU A 82 -7.99 -11.87 -1.30
CA GLU A 82 -8.60 -12.55 -0.15
C GLU A 82 -7.60 -12.77 0.97
N TYR A 83 -6.38 -13.20 0.62
CA TYR A 83 -5.28 -13.32 1.55
C TYR A 83 -4.96 -11.99 2.23
N PHE A 84 -4.82 -10.91 1.45
CA PHE A 84 -4.51 -9.59 1.96
C PHE A 84 -5.59 -9.05 2.89
N GLU A 85 -6.86 -9.21 2.52
CA GLU A 85 -7.97 -8.71 3.33
C GLU A 85 -8.08 -9.46 4.67
N PHE A 86 -7.89 -10.78 4.66
CA PHE A 86 -7.99 -11.58 5.88
C PHE A 86 -6.75 -11.47 6.78
N ASN A 87 -5.55 -11.66 6.22
CA ASN A 87 -4.33 -11.81 7.00
C ASN A 87 -3.61 -10.48 7.27
N VAL A 88 -3.77 -9.50 6.39
CA VAL A 88 -3.03 -8.24 6.47
C VAL A 88 -3.95 -7.12 6.97
N ILE A 89 -5.02 -6.80 6.24
CA ILE A 89 -5.97 -5.75 6.66
C ILE A 89 -6.71 -6.16 7.94
N GLY A 90 -7.09 -7.42 8.06
CA GLY A 90 -7.78 -7.96 9.24
C GLY A 90 -6.95 -7.91 10.53
N MET A 91 -5.64 -7.70 10.46
CA MET A 91 -4.74 -7.71 11.62
C MET A 91 -4.73 -6.37 12.36
N TYR A 92 -5.85 -6.01 12.98
CA TYR A 92 -5.92 -4.82 13.84
C TYR A 92 -5.14 -5.03 15.14
N VAL A 93 -4.13 -4.20 15.37
CA VAL A 93 -3.20 -4.29 16.52
C VAL A 93 -3.15 -3.01 17.36
N GLY A 94 -4.17 -2.15 17.22
CA GLY A 94 -4.33 -0.90 17.99
C GLY A 94 -4.14 0.36 17.16
N ASP A 95 -3.96 1.50 17.84
CA ASP A 95 -4.07 2.84 17.25
C ASP A 95 -3.02 3.17 16.18
N HIS A 96 -1.94 2.39 16.11
CA HIS A 96 -0.86 2.55 15.15
C HIS A 96 -0.95 1.56 13.98
N THR A 97 -2.06 0.81 13.88
CA THR A 97 -2.31 -0.13 12.78
C THR A 97 -2.22 0.62 11.44
N PRO A 98 -1.45 0.11 10.46
CA PRO A 98 -1.31 0.78 9.17
C PRO A 98 -2.60 0.99 8.39
N ILE A 99 -2.58 1.98 7.50
CA ILE A 99 -3.66 2.28 6.55
C ILE A 99 -3.24 1.80 5.15
N PHE A 100 -4.15 1.15 4.45
CA PHE A 100 -3.97 0.75 3.05
C PHE A 100 -4.79 1.65 2.14
N MET A 101 -4.09 2.54 1.43
CA MET A 101 -4.68 3.58 0.61
C MET A 101 -4.84 3.10 -0.84
N ARG A 102 -6.07 3.22 -1.37
CA ARG A 102 -6.33 3.12 -2.80
C ARG A 102 -6.19 4.50 -3.45
N LYS A 103 -5.56 4.53 -4.61
CA LYS A 103 -5.41 5.78 -5.39
C LYS A 103 -6.77 6.20 -5.95
N PHE A 104 -7.12 7.48 -5.77
CA PHE A 104 -8.25 8.09 -6.47
C PHE A 104 -7.76 8.82 -7.72
N ASP A 105 -8.13 8.32 -8.90
CA ASP A 105 -7.89 8.98 -10.17
C ASP A 105 -9.09 9.84 -10.55
N ARG A 106 -8.89 11.17 -10.57
CA ARG A 106 -9.93 12.09 -11.01
C ARG A 106 -10.23 11.83 -12.49
N MET A 107 -11.48 11.50 -12.79
CA MET A 107 -11.94 11.45 -14.17
C MET A 107 -11.80 12.85 -14.78
N VAL A 108 -10.95 12.99 -15.79
CA VAL A 108 -10.86 14.21 -16.59
C VAL A 108 -12.13 14.25 -17.43
N SER A 109 -13.01 15.24 -17.21
CA SER A 109 -14.08 15.53 -18.16
C SER A 109 -13.43 15.83 -19.51
N PRO A 110 -13.91 15.27 -20.64
CA PRO A 110 -13.34 15.59 -21.95
C PRO A 110 -13.32 17.12 -22.12
N PRO A 111 -12.24 17.69 -22.67
CA PRO A 111 -12.17 19.12 -22.93
C PRO A 111 -13.38 19.53 -23.77
N ASP A 112 -14.04 20.61 -23.38
CA ASP A 112 -15.29 21.12 -23.96
C ASP A 112 -15.32 20.98 -25.48
N LEU A 113 -16.13 20.02 -25.98
CA LEU A 113 -16.32 19.70 -27.39
C LEU A 113 -16.98 20.84 -28.21
N PHE A 114 -17.13 22.03 -27.61
CA PHE A 114 -17.81 23.19 -28.18
C PHE A 114 -16.90 24.40 -28.43
N SER A 115 -15.58 24.27 -28.26
CA SER A 115 -14.63 25.33 -28.66
C SER A 115 -14.30 25.31 -30.16
N ILE A 116 -15.28 25.02 -31.04
CA ILE A 116 -15.11 25.25 -32.48
C ILE A 116 -15.26 26.75 -32.71
N PRO A 117 -14.25 27.48 -33.21
CA PRO A 117 -14.46 28.85 -33.61
C PRO A 117 -15.44 28.84 -34.79
N VAL A 118 -16.57 29.51 -34.65
CA VAL A 118 -17.45 29.82 -35.78
C VAL A 118 -16.60 30.57 -36.80
N MET A 119 -16.20 29.89 -37.87
CA MET A 119 -15.53 30.51 -38.99
C MET A 119 -16.54 31.45 -39.64
N ALA A 120 -16.39 32.74 -39.34
CA ALA A 120 -17.05 33.80 -40.07
C ALA A 120 -16.39 33.90 -41.46
N THR A 121 -17.17 33.58 -42.49
CA THR A 121 -17.00 34.09 -43.87
C THR A 121 -18.37 34.41 -44.42
#